data_AF-A0A6B3CRQ2-F1
#
_entry.id   AF-A0A6B3CRQ2-F1
#
_cell.length_a   1.000
_cell.length_b   1.000
_cell.length_c   1.000
_cell.angle_alpha   90.00
_cell.angle_beta   90.00
_cell.angle_gamma   90.00
#
_symmetry.space_group_name_H-M   'P 1'
#
loop_
_entity.id
_entity.type
_entity.pdbx_description
1 polymer ?
#
loop_
_entity_poly.entity_id
_entity_poly.type
_entity_poly.pdbx_seq_one_letter_code
_entity_poly.pdbx_strand_id
1 'polypeptide(L)'
;SDGHVYVSGVNGLDEGTWGLVSRDAAEVHYVLRAPVNDPEHVLRQIAAMRDVRRGGEETVDGVRAVHYRGTLDHETLTLRMAKDVRKKTDDARDLLGADIPVFADAWVDAGGRLVRTRTEFRLAGAGVTVTTALSDQGKPVRVRVPAAEETVLATDVTGILMG
;
A
#
# COMPACT_ATOMS: atom_id res chain seq x y z
N SER A 1 6.48 17.65 2.49
CA SER A 1 7.36 16.50 2.17
C SER A 1 8.31 16.94 1.07
N ASP A 2 9.54 16.42 1.03
CA ASP A 2 10.53 16.67 -0.02
C ASP A 2 10.38 15.73 -1.24
N GLY A 3 9.34 14.89 -1.24
CA GLY A 3 9.03 13.98 -2.35
C GLY A 3 9.85 12.69 -2.36
N HIS A 4 10.65 12.44 -1.33
CA HIS A 4 11.54 11.29 -1.26
C HIS A 4 11.17 10.35 -0.11
N VAL A 5 11.55 9.09 -0.25
CA VAL A 5 11.52 8.10 0.82
C VAL A 5 12.96 7.68 1.11
N TYR A 6 13.30 7.71 2.40
CA TYR A 6 14.59 7.29 2.92
C TYR A 6 14.41 5.97 3.64
N VAL A 7 15.20 4.96 3.25
CA VAL A 7 15.12 3.61 3.81
C VAL A 7 16.48 3.19 4.34
N SER A 8 16.53 2.74 5.59
CA SER A 8 17.74 2.21 6.23
C SER A 8 17.53 0.76 6.67
N GLY A 9 18.61 0.04 6.97
CA GLY A 9 18.54 -1.32 7.48
C GLY A 9 17.99 -2.36 6.48
N VAL A 10 18.12 -2.07 5.19
CA VAL A 10 17.80 -2.99 4.09
C VAL A 10 19.07 -3.71 3.61
N ASN A 11 18.90 -4.95 3.15
CA ASN A 11 20.01 -5.72 2.59
C ASN A 11 20.66 -4.97 1.42
N GLY A 12 21.99 -4.95 1.39
CA GLY A 12 22.76 -4.24 0.36
C GLY A 12 23.09 -2.77 0.71
N LEU A 13 22.68 -2.29 1.89
CA LEU A 13 23.17 -1.02 2.45
C LEU A 13 24.06 -1.26 3.66
N ASP A 14 25.16 -0.50 3.73
CA ASP A 14 26.02 -0.48 4.91
C ASP A 14 25.28 0.15 6.11
N GLU A 15 25.66 -0.26 7.32
CA GLU A 15 25.11 0.32 8.55
C GLU A 15 25.32 1.84 8.57
N GLY A 16 24.26 2.59 8.89
CA GLY A 16 24.27 4.06 8.87
C GLY A 16 23.99 4.69 7.50
N THR A 17 23.95 3.90 6.43
CA THR A 17 23.61 4.38 5.09
C THR A 17 22.10 4.33 4.84
N TRP A 18 21.59 5.34 4.14
CA TRP A 18 20.20 5.47 3.72
C TRP A 18 20.06 5.33 2.21
N GLY A 19 19.15 4.47 1.78
CA GLY A 19 18.67 4.42 0.42
C GLY A 19 17.68 5.55 0.17
N LEU A 20 17.87 6.28 -0.93
CA LEU A 20 17.00 7.37 -1.37
C LEU A 20 16.20 6.92 -2.59
N VAL A 21 14.87 7.05 -2.53
CA VAL A 21 13.97 6.80 -3.67
C VAL A 21 12.97 7.94 -3.83
N SER A 22 12.70 8.34 -5.08
CA SER A 22 11.60 9.25 -5.38
C SER A 22 10.28 8.54 -5.09
N ARG A 23 9.44 9.16 -4.28
CA ARG A 23 8.14 8.60 -3.89
C ARG A 23 7.25 8.36 -5.11
N ASP A 24 7.27 9.24 -6.10
CA ASP A 24 6.41 9.15 -7.28
C ASP A 24 6.91 8.11 -8.28
N ALA A 25 8.22 7.83 -8.28
CA ALA A 25 8.83 6.80 -9.12
C ALA A 25 8.77 5.39 -8.51
N ALA A 26 8.47 5.25 -7.21
CA ALA A 26 8.42 3.93 -6.56
C ALA A 26 7.32 3.05 -7.16
N GLU A 27 7.62 1.78 -7.39
CA GLU A 27 6.73 0.81 -8.02
C GLU A 27 6.32 -0.31 -7.05
N VAL A 28 5.18 -0.93 -7.33
CA VAL A 28 4.69 -2.11 -6.59
C VAL A 28 5.36 -3.35 -7.16
N HIS A 29 6.09 -4.10 -6.32
CA HIS A 29 6.66 -5.41 -6.68
C HIS A 29 6.00 -6.61 -5.98
N TYR A 30 5.12 -6.37 -4.99
CA TYR A 30 4.24 -7.40 -4.41
C TYR A 30 2.77 -6.99 -4.44
N VAL A 31 1.90 -7.91 -4.89
CA VAL A 31 0.44 -7.67 -4.97
C VAL A 31 -0.12 -7.24 -3.60
N LEU A 32 -0.97 -6.21 -3.60
CA LEU A 32 -1.57 -5.55 -2.42
C LEU A 32 -0.60 -4.80 -1.48
N ARG A 33 0.72 -4.90 -1.66
CA ARG A 33 1.67 -4.11 -0.87
C ARG A 33 1.90 -2.77 -1.56
N ALA A 34 1.65 -1.67 -0.86
CA ALA A 34 1.94 -0.34 -1.37
C ALA A 34 3.45 -0.15 -1.61
N PRO A 35 3.84 0.59 -2.66
CA PRO A 35 5.25 0.86 -2.93
C PRO A 35 5.81 1.64 -1.74
N VAL A 36 6.97 1.22 -1.21
CA VAL A 36 7.61 1.85 -0.03
C VAL A 36 6.68 2.12 1.16
N ASN A 37 5.64 1.29 1.34
CA ASN A 37 4.55 1.46 2.33
C ASN A 37 3.85 2.83 2.27
N ASP A 38 3.74 3.43 1.08
CA ASP A 38 3.09 4.72 0.87
C ASP A 38 1.60 4.69 1.23
N PRO A 39 1.15 5.39 2.30
CA PRO A 39 -0.25 5.37 2.69
C PRO A 39 -1.17 6.04 1.64
N GLU A 40 -0.68 6.98 0.84
CA GLU A 40 -1.52 7.61 -0.20
C GLU A 40 -1.87 6.61 -1.30
N HIS A 41 -0.98 5.68 -1.63
CA HIS A 41 -1.29 4.60 -2.57
C HIS A 41 -2.49 3.78 -2.06
N VAL A 42 -2.46 3.36 -0.79
CA VAL A 42 -3.56 2.62 -0.15
C VAL A 42 -4.84 3.46 -0.17
N LEU A 43 -4.77 4.74 0.20
CA LEU A 43 -5.92 5.63 0.22
C LEU A 43 -6.55 5.81 -1.17
N ARG A 44 -5.75 5.93 -2.23
CA ARG A 44 -6.25 6.00 -3.61
C ARG A 44 -6.98 4.72 -4.02
N GLN A 45 -6.45 3.55 -3.67
CA GLN A 45 -7.12 2.28 -3.96
C GLN A 45 -8.46 2.17 -3.21
N ILE A 46 -8.48 2.52 -1.93
CA ILE A 46 -9.71 2.47 -1.12
C ILE A 46 -10.75 3.51 -1.58
N ALA A 47 -10.32 4.69 -2.03
CA ALA A 47 -11.22 5.69 -2.61
C ALA A 47 -11.84 5.24 -3.94
N ALA A 48 -11.17 4.35 -4.68
CA ALA A 48 -11.62 3.82 -5.97
C ALA A 48 -12.39 2.49 -5.86
N MET A 49 -12.76 2.06 -4.64
CA MET A 49 -13.56 0.84 -4.45
C MET A 49 -14.86 0.88 -5.27
N ARG A 50 -15.20 -0.27 -5.86
CA ARG A 50 -16.48 -0.50 -6.53
C ARG A 50 -17.42 -1.34 -5.66
N ASP A 51 -18.70 -1.34 -6.03
CA ASP A 51 -19.76 -2.12 -5.40
C ASP A 51 -19.82 -1.97 -3.88
N VAL A 52 -19.55 -0.76 -3.39
CA VAL A 52 -19.39 -0.46 -1.97
C VAL A 52 -20.71 -0.66 -1.22
N ARG A 53 -20.66 -1.47 -0.17
CA ARG A 53 -21.77 -1.72 0.74
C ARG A 53 -21.36 -1.33 2.16
N ARG A 54 -22.30 -0.68 2.86
CA ARG A 54 -22.18 -0.41 4.29
C ARG A 54 -22.52 -1.68 5.07
N GLY A 55 -21.62 -2.12 5.94
CA GLY A 55 -21.83 -3.26 6.82
C GLY A 55 -22.55 -2.86 8.10
N GLY A 56 -21.84 -2.13 8.97
CA GLY A 56 -22.33 -1.73 10.28
C GLY A 56 -21.30 -0.90 11.04
N GLU A 57 -21.60 -0.56 12.29
CA GLU A 57 -20.65 0.07 13.19
C GLU A 57 -19.92 -0.97 14.04
N GLU A 58 -18.62 -0.79 14.21
CA GLU A 58 -17.81 -1.61 15.10
C GLU A 58 -16.64 -0.81 15.68
N THR A 59 -16.01 -1.33 16.73
CA THR A 59 -14.81 -0.73 17.32
C THR A 59 -13.59 -1.44 16.76
N VAL A 60 -12.75 -0.71 16.03
CA VAL A 60 -11.47 -1.20 15.47
C VAL A 60 -10.35 -0.28 15.93
N ASP A 61 -9.22 -0.86 16.33
CA ASP A 61 -8.07 -0.11 16.87
C ASP A 61 -8.45 0.87 17.99
N GLY A 62 -9.46 0.50 18.80
CA GLY A 62 -9.98 1.34 19.89
C GLY A 62 -10.88 2.50 19.45
N VAL A 63 -11.18 2.64 18.15
CA VAL A 63 -12.01 3.71 17.57
C VAL A 63 -13.31 3.13 17.03
N ARG A 64 -14.44 3.77 17.34
CA ARG A 64 -15.74 3.42 16.74
C ARG A 64 -15.76 3.89 15.29
N ALA A 65 -16.03 2.97 14.36
CA ALA A 65 -16.03 3.23 12.94
C ALA A 65 -17.16 2.49 12.23
N VAL A 66 -17.60 3.05 11.10
CA VAL A 66 -18.50 2.37 10.16
C VAL A 66 -17.66 1.55 9.19
N HIS A 67 -17.98 0.27 9.07
CA HIS A 67 -17.39 -0.64 8.10
C HIS A 67 -18.07 -0.54 6.73
N TYR A 68 -17.23 -0.43 5.70
CA TYR A 68 -17.61 -0.52 4.29
C TYR A 68 -16.81 -1.64 3.64
N ARG A 69 -17.45 -2.39 2.74
CA ARG A 69 -16.79 -3.40 1.90
C ARG A 69 -17.10 -3.15 0.44
N GLY A 70 -16.09 -3.28 -0.40
CA GLY A 70 -16.20 -3.21 -1.86
C GLY A 70 -15.17 -4.12 -2.53
N THR A 71 -14.93 -3.85 -3.80
CA THR A 71 -13.95 -4.55 -4.65
C THR A 71 -13.00 -3.55 -5.29
N LEU A 72 -11.79 -4.01 -5.62
CA LEU A 72 -10.89 -3.27 -6.51
C LEU A 72 -11.01 -3.85 -7.91
N ASP A 73 -11.18 -2.97 -8.90
CA ASP A 73 -11.07 -3.39 -10.30
C ASP A 73 -9.61 -3.59 -10.71
N HIS A 74 -9.40 -4.17 -11.90
CA HIS A 74 -8.05 -4.43 -12.39
C HIS A 74 -7.17 -3.18 -12.53
N GLU A 75 -7.74 -2.04 -12.93
CA GLU A 75 -7.01 -0.78 -13.06
C GLU A 75 -6.47 -0.32 -11.69
N THR A 76 -7.34 -0.35 -10.68
CA THR A 76 -7.00 0.04 -9.30
C THR A 76 -6.02 -0.94 -8.65
N LEU A 77 -6.20 -2.24 -8.89
CA LEU A 77 -5.29 -3.28 -8.41
C LEU A 77 -3.88 -3.09 -8.99
N THR A 78 -3.78 -2.76 -10.27
CA THR A 78 -2.50 -2.67 -10.98
C THR A 78 -1.85 -1.29 -10.93
N LEU A 79 -2.43 -0.36 -10.16
CA LEU A 79 -1.90 0.98 -9.98
C LEU A 79 -0.41 0.93 -9.60
N ARG A 80 0.44 1.63 -10.36
CA ARG A 80 1.90 1.73 -10.11
C ARG A 80 2.65 0.39 -9.98
N MET A 81 2.11 -0.71 -10.48
CA MET A 81 2.85 -1.98 -10.54
C MET A 81 4.03 -1.87 -11.50
N ALA A 82 5.17 -2.41 -11.05
CA ALA A 82 6.31 -2.65 -11.90
C ALA A 82 5.90 -3.55 -13.07
N LYS A 83 6.57 -3.35 -14.21
CA LYS A 83 6.18 -3.98 -15.49
C LYS A 83 6.05 -5.50 -15.42
N ASP A 84 6.97 -6.19 -14.75
CA ASP A 84 6.96 -7.65 -14.65
C ASP A 84 5.84 -8.15 -13.74
N VAL A 85 5.54 -7.43 -12.66
CA VAL A 85 4.45 -7.74 -11.73
C VAL A 85 3.11 -7.51 -12.41
N ARG A 86 2.93 -6.36 -13.07
CA ARG A 86 1.75 -6.07 -13.89
C ARG A 86 1.51 -7.17 -14.91
N LYS A 87 2.54 -7.58 -15.65
CA LYS A 87 2.42 -8.68 -16.63
C LYS A 87 1.91 -9.97 -15.99
N LYS A 88 2.45 -10.38 -14.83
CA LYS A 88 1.98 -11.58 -14.12
C LYS A 88 0.52 -11.45 -13.67
N THR A 89 0.12 -10.26 -13.22
CA THR A 89 -1.26 -9.97 -12.83
C THR A 89 -2.21 -9.99 -14.04
N ASP A 90 -1.79 -9.44 -15.18
CA ASP A 90 -2.53 -9.49 -16.45
C ASP A 90 -2.69 -10.94 -16.93
N ASP A 91 -1.61 -11.73 -16.96
CA ASP A 91 -1.65 -13.14 -17.37
C ASP A 91 -2.59 -13.97 -16.46
N ALA A 92 -2.62 -13.67 -15.15
CA ALA A 92 -3.53 -14.32 -14.20
C ALA A 92 -5.00 -13.92 -14.42
N ARG A 93 -5.27 -12.67 -14.78
CA ARG A 93 -6.60 -12.18 -15.16
C ARG A 93 -7.07 -12.90 -16.43
N ASP A 94 -6.21 -12.99 -17.44
CA ASP A 94 -6.53 -13.64 -18.72
C ASP A 94 -6.84 -15.14 -18.52
N LEU A 95 -6.05 -15.83 -17.69
CA LEU A 95 -6.30 -17.22 -17.34
C LEU A 95 -7.62 -17.42 -16.59
N LEU A 96 -7.99 -16.47 -15.71
CA LEU A 96 -9.26 -16.49 -14.99
C LEU A 96 -10.46 -16.18 -15.91
N GLY A 97 -10.23 -15.45 -17.01
CA GLY A 97 -11.29 -14.93 -17.89
C GLY A 97 -12.11 -13.79 -17.25
N ALA A 98 -11.64 -13.23 -16.15
CA ALA A 98 -12.27 -12.16 -15.38
C ALA A 98 -11.25 -11.44 -14.50
N ASP A 99 -11.62 -10.28 -13.95
CA ASP A 99 -10.82 -9.55 -12.97
C ASP A 99 -10.49 -10.43 -11.76
N ILE A 100 -9.25 -10.30 -11.24
CA ILE A 100 -8.84 -10.98 -10.02
C ILE A 100 -9.72 -10.45 -8.88
N PRO A 101 -10.41 -11.31 -8.12
CA PRO A 101 -11.34 -10.88 -7.08
C PRO A 101 -10.56 -10.35 -5.88
N VAL A 102 -10.41 -9.03 -5.80
CA VAL A 102 -9.80 -8.33 -4.67
C VAL A 102 -10.89 -7.63 -3.87
N PHE A 103 -11.07 -8.06 -2.62
CA PHE A 103 -11.96 -7.39 -1.68
C PHE A 103 -11.21 -6.30 -0.93
N ALA A 104 -11.89 -5.18 -0.73
CA ALA A 104 -11.38 -4.07 0.05
C ALA A 104 -12.40 -3.72 1.14
N ASP A 105 -11.93 -3.61 2.37
CA ASP A 105 -12.66 -3.16 3.53
C ASP A 105 -12.08 -1.82 4.01
N ALA A 106 -12.97 -0.93 4.43
CA ALA A 106 -12.64 0.40 4.93
C ALA A 106 -13.42 0.68 6.22
N TRP A 107 -12.72 1.12 7.26
CA TRP A 107 -13.32 1.55 8.52
C TRP A 107 -13.19 3.05 8.66
N VAL A 108 -14.32 3.75 8.69
CA VAL A 108 -14.36 5.21 8.72
C VAL A 108 -14.95 5.68 10.05
N ASP A 109 -14.22 6.52 10.78
CA ASP A 109 -14.70 7.08 12.04
C ASP A 109 -15.80 8.14 11.85
N ALA A 110 -16.40 8.59 12.95
CA ALA A 110 -17.44 9.61 12.93
C ALA A 110 -17.01 10.97 12.34
N GLY A 111 -15.69 11.22 12.25
CA GLY A 111 -15.11 12.42 11.63
C GLY A 111 -14.78 12.24 10.14
N GLY A 112 -15.16 11.10 9.53
CA GLY A 112 -14.89 10.82 8.13
C GLY A 112 -13.46 10.37 7.83
N ARG A 113 -12.68 9.99 8.86
CA ARG A 113 -11.29 9.53 8.68
C ARG A 113 -11.22 8.02 8.59
N LEU A 114 -10.40 7.51 7.68
CA LEU A 114 -10.07 6.09 7.62
C LEU A 114 -9.23 5.70 8.86
N VAL A 115 -9.71 4.74 9.63
CA VAL A 115 -9.01 4.19 10.81
C VAL A 115 -8.24 2.93 10.45
N ARG A 116 -8.84 2.11 9.58
CA ARG A 116 -8.27 0.85 9.12
C ARG A 116 -8.69 0.60 7.69
N THR A 117 -7.85 -0.10 6.95
CA THR A 117 -8.19 -0.71 5.67
C THR A 117 -7.76 -2.17 5.69
N ARG A 118 -8.45 -3.00 4.92
CA ARG A 118 -8.03 -4.38 4.66
C ARG A 118 -8.26 -4.70 3.20
N THR A 119 -7.24 -5.16 2.50
CA THR A 119 -7.37 -5.69 1.14
C THR A 119 -6.99 -7.16 1.15
N GLU A 120 -7.77 -7.98 0.47
CA GLU A 120 -7.51 -9.41 0.38
C GLU A 120 -7.86 -9.97 -1.00
N PHE A 121 -7.10 -10.99 -1.42
CA PHE A 121 -7.51 -11.87 -2.49
C PHE A 121 -7.12 -13.31 -2.16
N ARG A 122 -7.86 -14.26 -2.73
CA ARG A 122 -7.53 -15.68 -2.70
C ARG A 122 -7.72 -16.26 -4.09
N LEU A 123 -6.68 -16.86 -4.64
CA LEU A 123 -6.69 -17.46 -5.97
C LEU A 123 -5.85 -18.74 -5.97
N ALA A 124 -6.41 -19.83 -6.50
CA ALA A 124 -5.71 -21.11 -6.72
C ALA A 124 -4.89 -21.62 -5.50
N GLY A 125 -5.44 -21.48 -4.30
CA GLY A 125 -4.80 -21.94 -3.05
C GLY A 125 -3.77 -20.98 -2.45
N ALA A 126 -3.43 -19.88 -3.14
CA ALA A 126 -2.65 -18.78 -2.61
C ALA A 126 -3.59 -17.64 -2.16
N GLY A 127 -3.19 -16.90 -1.12
CA GLY A 127 -3.95 -15.75 -0.66
C GLY A 127 -3.06 -14.73 0.02
N VAL A 128 -3.42 -13.47 -0.15
CA VAL A 128 -2.77 -12.33 0.50
C VAL A 128 -3.84 -11.54 1.22
N THR A 129 -3.54 -11.16 2.46
CA THR A 129 -4.33 -10.21 3.23
C THR A 129 -3.39 -9.14 3.75
N VAL A 130 -3.70 -7.87 3.44
CA VAL A 130 -2.98 -6.71 3.96
C VAL A 130 -3.95 -5.92 4.81
N THR A 131 -3.55 -5.58 6.03
CA THR A 131 -4.30 -4.71 6.93
C THR A 131 -3.45 -3.49 7.25
N THR A 132 -4.01 -2.29 7.06
CA THR A 132 -3.34 -1.03 7.39
C THR A 132 -4.14 -0.31 8.45
N ALA A 133 -3.52 0.03 9.58
CA ALA A 133 -4.11 0.90 10.59
C ALA A 133 -3.58 2.33 10.41
N LEU A 134 -4.47 3.32 10.50
CA LEU A 134 -4.15 4.75 10.35
C LEU A 134 -4.55 5.50 11.63
N SER A 135 -3.56 5.91 12.40
CA SER A 135 -3.73 6.72 13.61
C SER A 135 -3.08 8.10 13.44
N ASP A 136 -3.34 8.99 14.41
CA ASP A 136 -2.62 10.26 14.55
C ASP A 136 -2.64 11.17 13.31
N GLN A 137 -3.66 11.00 12.46
CA GLN A 137 -3.83 11.74 11.23
C GLN A 137 -3.92 13.25 11.50
N GLY A 138 -3.09 14.03 10.81
CA GLY A 138 -2.99 15.47 10.98
C GLY A 138 -2.15 15.93 12.19
N LYS A 139 -1.63 15.01 13.01
CA LYS A 139 -0.70 15.40 14.09
C LYS A 139 0.67 15.76 13.53
N PRO A 140 1.30 16.85 14.00
CA PRO A 140 2.65 17.20 13.60
C PRO A 140 3.66 16.13 14.01
N VAL A 141 4.58 15.79 13.11
CA VAL A 141 5.70 14.88 13.38
C VAL A 141 7.02 15.61 13.15
N ARG A 142 8.05 15.21 13.90
CA ARG A 142 9.43 15.70 13.69
C ARG A 142 10.17 14.68 12.85
N VAL A 143 10.66 15.11 11.70
CA VAL A 143 11.44 14.30 10.77
C VAL A 143 12.86 14.84 10.73
N ARG A 144 13.86 13.96 10.73
CA ARG A 144 15.25 14.30 10.43
C ARG A 144 15.58 13.68 9.09
N VAL A 145 15.96 14.52 8.13
CA VAL A 145 16.43 14.06 6.83
C VAL A 145 17.90 13.66 6.97
N PRO A 146 18.32 12.48 6.51
CA PRO A 146 19.72 12.07 6.51
C PRO A 146 20.60 13.05 5.73
N ALA A 147 21.89 13.16 6.10
CA ALA A 147 22.83 14.00 5.37
C ALA A 147 23.10 13.42 3.97
N ALA A 148 23.52 14.28 3.02
CA ALA A 148 23.78 13.83 1.65
C ALA A 148 24.88 12.74 1.59
N GLU A 149 25.93 12.87 2.41
CA GLU A 149 27.00 11.86 2.53
C GLU A 149 26.53 10.52 3.14
N GLU A 150 25.38 10.50 3.83
CA GLU A 150 24.77 9.30 4.40
C GLU A 150 23.75 8.65 3.45
N THR A 151 23.56 9.23 2.26
CA THR A 151 22.53 8.79 1.30
C THR A 151 23.12 8.25 0.01
N VAL A 152 22.53 7.16 -0.48
CA VAL A 152 22.82 6.59 -1.80
C VAL A 152 21.51 6.41 -2.57
N LEU A 153 21.55 6.59 -3.89
CA LEU A 153 20.38 6.30 -4.71
C LEU A 153 20.01 4.84 -4.59
N ALA A 154 18.76 4.56 -4.26
CA ALA A 154 18.27 3.22 -4.03
C ALA A 154 17.96 2.47 -5.35
N THR A 155 18.60 2.85 -6.47
CA THR A 155 18.40 2.21 -7.78
C THR A 155 18.81 0.74 -7.79
N ASP A 156 19.74 0.36 -6.89
CA ASP A 156 20.26 -1.01 -6.74
C ASP A 156 19.87 -1.68 -5.41
N VAL A 157 19.09 -0.99 -4.58
CA VAL A 157 18.68 -1.50 -3.27
C VAL A 157 17.48 -2.42 -3.47
N THR A 158 17.72 -3.71 -3.32
CA THR A 158 16.70 -4.75 -3.42
C THR A 158 16.25 -5.18 -2.02
N GLY A 159 14.96 -5.44 -1.84
CA GLY A 159 14.46 -5.94 -0.56
C GLY A 159 12.98 -5.69 -0.34
N ILE A 160 12.40 -6.45 0.60
CA ILE A 160 10.97 -6.47 0.92
C ILE A 160 10.40 -5.08 1.26
N LEU A 161 11.26 -4.17 1.75
CA LEU A 161 10.86 -2.80 2.10
C LEU A 161 10.75 -1.87 0.90
N MET A 162 11.48 -2.12 -0.19
CA MET A 162 11.45 -1.28 -1.39
C MET A 162 10.24 -1.57 -2.27
N GLY A 163 9.79 -2.82 -2.27
CA GLY A 163 8.53 -3.22 -2.87
C GLY A 163 8.47 -4.68 -3.14
#